data_AF-A0A926HET5-F1
#
_entry.id   AF-A0A926HET5-F1
#
_cell.length_a   1.000
_cell.length_b   1.000
_cell.length_c   1.000
_cell.angle_alpha   90.00
_cell.angle_beta   90.00
_cell.angle_gamma   90.00
#
_symmetry.space_group_name_H-M   'P 1'
#
loop_
_entity.id
_entity.type
_entity.pdbx_description
1 polymer ?
#
loop_
_entity_poly.entity_id
_entity_poly.type
_entity_poly.pdbx_seq_one_letter_code
_entity_poly.pdbx_strand_id
1 'polypeptide(L)'
;MKVGFFSPMPPARSGIADHAVQLLSALQTSALRGEASVELSASRADVNLYHLGNNQLHADIYRRALREPGVVILHDAVLHHFLLGFLNRDEYIAEFTLNYGLWSSGTASELWQNRARSAADHRYFDFPMARRIAERSRAIIVHNPAAERIVRNHCPGARVV
;
A
#
# COMPACT_ATOMS: atom_id res chain seq x y z
N MET A 1 -13.47 9.95 18.42
CA MET A 1 -12.82 8.85 17.66
C MET A 1 -11.35 9.17 17.46
N LYS A 2 -10.43 8.24 17.69
CA LYS A 2 -8.99 8.41 17.47
C LYS A 2 -8.56 7.73 16.18
N VAL A 3 -7.86 8.46 15.32
CA VAL A 3 -7.32 7.98 14.05
C VAL A 3 -5.79 7.94 14.14
N GLY A 4 -5.22 6.75 13.93
CA GLY A 4 -3.77 6.59 13.81
C GLY A 4 -3.33 6.89 12.38
N PHE A 5 -2.44 7.87 12.21
CA PHE A 5 -1.96 8.30 10.90
C PHE A 5 -0.57 7.73 10.63
N PHE A 6 -0.42 6.93 9.57
CA PHE A 6 0.83 6.26 9.21
C PHE A 6 1.22 6.59 7.78
N SER A 7 2.28 7.37 7.63
CA SER A 7 2.85 7.76 6.34
C SER A 7 4.36 7.93 6.50
N PRO A 8 5.17 7.77 5.44
CA PRO A 8 6.48 8.41 5.42
C PRO A 8 6.30 9.91 5.69
N MET A 9 7.14 10.47 6.55
CA MET A 9 7.13 11.88 6.91
C MET A 9 8.47 12.51 6.51
N PRO A 10 8.53 13.84 6.30
CA PRO A 10 9.80 14.54 6.14
C PRO A 10 10.74 14.19 7.32
N PRO A 11 12.05 13.98 7.07
CA PRO A 11 12.82 14.34 5.86
C PRO A 11 12.87 13.27 4.75
N ALA A 12 11.97 12.27 4.75
CA ALA A 12 11.93 11.26 3.68
C ALA A 12 11.69 11.91 2.30
N ARG A 13 12.55 11.62 1.32
CA ARG A 13 12.43 12.13 -0.06
C ARG A 13 11.37 11.36 -0.85
N SER A 14 10.10 11.69 -0.64
CA SER A 14 8.97 11.13 -1.37
C SER A 14 7.89 12.18 -1.52
N GLY A 15 7.24 12.26 -2.68
CA GLY A 15 6.08 13.14 -2.87
C GLY A 15 4.97 12.87 -1.85
N ILE A 16 4.87 11.63 -1.34
CA ILE A 16 3.91 11.27 -0.30
C ILE A 16 4.26 11.93 1.04
N ALA A 17 5.54 12.12 1.37
CA ALA A 17 5.94 12.72 2.64
C ALA A 17 5.50 14.19 2.75
N ASP A 18 5.66 14.96 1.69
CA ASP A 18 5.22 16.36 1.65
C ASP A 18 3.69 16.47 1.69
N HIS A 19 2.99 15.64 0.92
CA HIS A 19 1.52 15.56 0.94
C HIS A 19 0.98 15.10 2.30
N ALA A 20 1.69 14.21 3.00
CA ALA A 20 1.26 13.70 4.29
C ALA A 20 1.22 14.78 5.37
N VAL A 21 2.15 15.74 5.36
CA VAL A 21 2.15 16.86 6.31
C VAL A 21 0.92 17.75 6.08
N GLN A 22 0.63 18.09 4.83
CA GLN A 22 -0.52 18.93 4.47
C GLN A 22 -1.84 18.24 4.84
N LEU A 23 -1.97 16.95 4.53
CA LEU A 23 -3.17 16.18 4.85
C LEU A 23 -3.34 15.98 6.35
N LEU A 24 -2.26 15.66 7.08
CA LEU A 24 -2.31 15.54 8.54
C LEU A 24 -2.78 16.85 9.18
N SER A 25 -2.23 17.99 8.74
CA SER A 25 -2.62 19.31 9.25
C SER A 25 -4.09 19.60 8.95
N ALA A 26 -4.55 19.40 7.71
CA ALA A 26 -5.94 19.62 7.33
C ALA A 26 -6.92 18.71 8.10
N LEU A 27 -6.55 17.44 8.30
CA LEU A 27 -7.32 16.49 9.08
C LEU A 27 -7.38 16.90 10.55
N GLN A 28 -6.25 17.32 11.15
CA GLN A 28 -6.23 17.81 12.53
C GLN A 28 -7.10 19.06 12.68
N THR A 29 -7.01 20.04 11.78
CA THR A 29 -7.86 21.24 11.80
C THR A 29 -9.34 20.92 11.65
N SER A 30 -9.69 19.94 10.81
CA SER A 30 -11.07 19.50 10.64
C SER A 30 -11.57 18.71 11.84
N ALA A 31 -10.71 17.86 12.42
CA ALA A 31 -10.99 17.04 13.59
C ALA A 31 -11.18 17.88 14.87
N LEU A 32 -10.50 19.02 14.97
CA LEU A 32 -10.71 20.05 16.01
C LEU A 32 -12.14 20.62 16.01
N ARG A 33 -12.97 20.36 14.98
CA ARG A 33 -14.40 20.69 14.99
C ARG A 33 -15.27 19.72 15.80
N GLY A 34 -14.66 18.74 16.48
CA GLY A 34 -15.25 18.09 17.66
C GLY A 34 -15.50 16.58 17.57
N GLU A 35 -15.22 15.91 16.45
CA GLU A 35 -15.65 14.51 16.25
C GLU A 35 -14.50 13.48 16.26
N ALA A 36 -13.25 13.91 16.06
CA ALA A 36 -12.10 13.00 16.05
C ALA A 36 -10.79 13.64 16.55
N SER A 37 -9.78 12.80 16.84
CA SER A 37 -8.38 13.20 16.98
C SER A 37 -7.54 12.41 15.98
N VAL A 38 -6.53 13.05 15.39
CA VAL A 38 -5.61 12.41 14.43
C VAL A 38 -4.21 12.51 14.98
N GLU A 39 -3.61 11.37 15.26
CA GLU A 39 -2.29 11.26 15.87
C GLU A 39 -1.33 10.51 14.95
N LEU A 40 -0.17 11.11 14.71
CA LEU A 40 0.91 10.49 13.95
C LEU A 40 1.40 9.26 14.71
N SER A 41 1.47 8.11 14.02
CA SER A 41 2.01 6.86 14.55
C SER A 41 1.43 6.41 15.89
N ALA A 42 0.13 6.64 16.11
CA ALA A 42 -0.54 6.28 17.35
C ALA A 42 -0.34 4.80 17.74
N SER A 43 -0.05 4.54 19.02
CA SER A 43 0.07 3.17 19.55
C SER A 43 -1.28 2.46 19.63
N ARG A 44 -2.35 3.20 19.90
CA ARG A 44 -3.76 2.76 19.89
C ARG A 44 -4.62 3.78 19.19
N ALA A 45 -5.50 3.32 18.31
CA ALA A 45 -6.50 4.13 17.63
C ALA A 45 -7.75 3.29 17.34
N ASP A 46 -8.89 3.93 17.15
CA ASP A 46 -10.14 3.27 16.76
C ASP A 46 -10.09 2.82 15.29
N VAL A 47 -9.40 3.59 14.45
CA VAL A 47 -9.07 3.26 13.06
C VAL A 47 -7.65 3.72 12.74
N ASN A 48 -6.95 2.93 11.93
CA ASN A 48 -5.65 3.30 11.39
C ASN A 48 -5.79 3.69 9.93
N LEU A 49 -5.09 4.76 9.53
CA LEU A 49 -4.98 5.28 8.18
C LEU A 49 -3.55 5.07 7.68
N TYR A 50 -3.39 4.23 6.66
CA TYR A 50 -2.10 3.81 6.13
C TYR A 50 -1.86 4.39 4.74
N HIS A 51 -0.82 5.21 4.58
CA HIS A 51 -0.41 5.72 3.28
C HIS A 51 0.59 4.76 2.66
N LEU A 52 0.23 4.19 1.51
CA LEU A 52 1.07 3.26 0.76
C LEU A 52 1.33 3.79 -0.64
N GLY A 53 2.58 3.67 -1.09
CA GLY A 53 2.99 3.97 -2.45
C GLY A 53 4.02 2.95 -2.94
N ASN A 54 4.44 3.09 -4.19
CA ASN A 54 5.32 2.13 -4.85
C ASN A 54 6.82 2.33 -4.51
N ASN A 55 7.17 2.49 -3.23
CA ASN A 55 8.57 2.64 -2.79
C ASN A 55 8.82 2.02 -1.41
N GLN A 56 10.06 1.64 -1.12
CA GLN A 56 10.44 0.87 0.08
C GLN A 56 10.17 1.58 1.42
N LEU A 57 10.00 2.91 1.44
CA LEU A 57 9.73 3.67 2.67
C LEU A 57 8.41 3.25 3.33
N HIS A 58 7.52 2.60 2.57
CA HIS A 58 6.24 2.11 3.06
C HIS A 58 6.30 0.70 3.66
N ALA A 59 7.46 0.02 3.69
CA ALA A 59 7.54 -1.39 4.09
C ALA A 59 7.00 -1.66 5.50
N ASP A 60 7.38 -0.83 6.48
CA ASP A 60 6.89 -1.02 7.86
C ASP A 60 5.42 -0.65 8.03
N ILE A 61 4.95 0.35 7.28
CA ILE A 61 3.54 0.75 7.23
C ILE A 61 2.71 -0.38 6.64
N TYR A 62 3.16 -0.99 5.55
CA TYR A 62 2.53 -2.14 4.91
C TYR A 62 2.47 -3.34 5.85
N ARG A 63 3.60 -3.70 6.48
CA ARG A 63 3.63 -4.79 7.47
C ARG A 63 2.67 -4.53 8.63
N ARG A 64 2.55 -3.28 9.08
CA ARG A 64 1.58 -2.91 10.11
C ARG A 64 0.14 -3.02 9.62
N ALA A 65 -0.17 -2.53 8.42
CA ALA A 65 -1.51 -2.60 7.84
C ALA A 65 -2.01 -4.05 7.67
N LEU A 66 -1.10 -5.00 7.41
CA LEU A 66 -1.42 -6.42 7.36
C LEU A 66 -1.71 -7.03 8.75
N ARG A 67 -1.06 -6.54 9.82
CA ARG A 67 -1.27 -7.00 11.20
C ARG A 67 -2.47 -6.34 11.88
N GLU A 68 -2.68 -5.07 11.62
CA GLU A 68 -3.73 -4.21 12.20
C GLU A 68 -4.60 -3.63 11.08
N PRO A 69 -5.59 -4.38 10.56
CA PRO A 69 -6.48 -3.94 9.48
C PRO A 69 -7.09 -2.55 9.71
N GLY A 70 -6.82 -1.63 8.80
CA GLY A 70 -7.32 -0.25 8.80
C GLY A 70 -7.74 0.21 7.40
N VAL A 71 -7.79 1.52 7.20
CA VAL A 71 -8.04 2.15 5.90
C VAL A 71 -6.69 2.40 5.23
N VAL A 72 -6.55 2.00 3.97
CA VAL A 72 -5.34 2.23 3.17
C VAL A 72 -5.61 3.35 2.16
N ILE A 73 -4.77 4.37 2.14
CA ILE A 73 -4.67 5.32 1.02
C ILE A 73 -3.57 4.80 0.10
N LEU A 74 -3.99 4.30 -1.05
CA LEU A 74 -3.13 3.70 -2.05
C LEU A 74 -2.78 4.75 -3.10
N HIS A 75 -1.60 5.34 -2.94
CA HIS A 75 -1.09 6.39 -3.83
C HIS A 75 -0.69 5.83 -5.20
N ASP A 76 -0.22 4.59 -5.23
CA ASP A 76 0.08 3.82 -6.44
C ASP A 76 -0.44 2.38 -6.23
N ALA A 77 -1.22 1.88 -7.17
CA ALA A 77 -1.82 0.55 -7.10
C ALA A 77 -0.93 -0.55 -7.68
N VAL A 78 0.14 -0.20 -8.39
CA VAL A 78 1.15 -1.15 -8.88
C VAL A 78 2.19 -1.32 -7.78
N LEU A 79 2.02 -2.33 -6.93
CA LEU A 79 2.88 -2.61 -5.79
C LEU A 79 4.06 -3.52 -6.12
N HIS A 80 4.24 -3.90 -7.38
CA HIS A 80 5.28 -4.85 -7.79
C HIS A 80 6.69 -4.36 -7.40
N HIS A 81 7.08 -3.14 -7.78
CA HIS A 81 8.40 -2.61 -7.47
C HIS A 81 8.60 -2.37 -5.97
N PHE A 82 7.55 -1.96 -5.27
CA PHE A 82 7.53 -1.85 -3.82
C PHE A 82 7.87 -3.17 -3.16
N LEU A 83 7.18 -4.25 -3.52
CA LEU A 83 7.39 -5.58 -2.97
C LEU A 83 8.76 -6.15 -3.33
N LEU A 84 9.21 -5.95 -4.58
CA LEU A 84 10.58 -6.30 -4.99
C LEU A 84 11.65 -5.59 -4.16
N GLY A 85 11.34 -4.41 -3.64
CA GLY A 85 12.27 -3.60 -2.89
C GLY A 85 12.62 -4.15 -1.50
N PHE A 86 11.76 -4.97 -0.88
CA PHE A 86 12.02 -5.43 0.49
C PHE A 86 11.71 -6.92 0.77
N LEU A 87 11.04 -7.62 -0.15
CA LEU A 87 10.86 -9.07 -0.02
C LEU A 87 12.14 -9.80 -0.42
N ASN A 88 12.38 -10.98 0.15
CA ASN A 88 13.33 -11.94 -0.38
C ASN A 88 12.71 -12.78 -1.51
N ARG A 89 13.51 -13.67 -2.13
CA ARG A 89 13.06 -14.48 -3.27
C ARG A 89 11.83 -15.32 -2.95
N ASP A 90 11.84 -16.01 -1.83
CA ASP A 90 10.81 -16.98 -1.49
C ASP A 90 9.52 -16.25 -1.08
N GLU A 91 9.64 -15.16 -0.33
CA GLU A 91 8.53 -14.26 -0.02
C GLU A 91 7.90 -13.66 -1.28
N TYR A 92 8.71 -13.21 -2.23
CA TYR A 92 8.23 -12.65 -3.50
C TYR A 92 7.49 -13.70 -4.33
N ILE A 93 8.04 -14.92 -4.47
CA ILE A 93 7.38 -16.00 -5.21
C ILE A 93 6.05 -16.37 -4.55
N ALA A 94 6.02 -16.45 -3.21
CA ALA A 94 4.80 -16.71 -2.46
C ALA A 94 3.76 -15.59 -2.66
N GLU A 95 4.19 -14.33 -2.65
CA GLU A 95 3.32 -13.18 -2.89
C GLU A 95 2.76 -13.16 -4.31
N PHE A 96 3.60 -13.41 -5.31
CA PHE A 96 3.18 -13.50 -6.71
C PHE A 96 2.16 -14.63 -6.91
N THR A 97 2.44 -15.78 -6.29
CA THR A 97 1.55 -16.95 -6.28
C THR A 97 0.22 -16.66 -5.59
N LEU A 98 0.19 -15.88 -4.52
CA LEU A 98 -1.07 -15.46 -3.88
C LEU A 98 -1.93 -14.63 -4.84
N ASN A 99 -1.31 -13.76 -5.65
CA ASN A 99 -2.02 -12.89 -6.57
C ASN A 99 -2.52 -13.66 -7.81
N TYR A 100 -1.71 -14.56 -8.37
CA TYR A 100 -1.98 -15.14 -9.69
C TYR A 100 -2.11 -16.67 -9.71
N GLY A 101 -1.91 -17.36 -8.58
CA GLY A 101 -2.06 -18.81 -8.42
C GLY A 101 -0.74 -19.61 -8.55
N LEU A 102 -0.75 -20.88 -8.12
CA LEU A 102 0.45 -21.76 -8.03
C LEU A 102 1.20 -21.97 -9.36
N TRP A 103 0.46 -22.07 -10.47
CA TRP A 103 0.99 -22.14 -11.84
C TRP A 103 1.89 -20.96 -12.24
N SER A 104 1.75 -19.80 -11.58
CA SER A 104 2.54 -18.61 -11.87
C SER A 104 3.94 -18.61 -11.24
N SER A 105 4.27 -19.61 -10.42
CA SER A 105 5.56 -19.70 -9.71
C SER A 105 6.78 -19.68 -10.65
N GLY A 106 6.67 -20.27 -11.85
CA GLY A 106 7.73 -20.22 -12.87
C GLY A 106 7.99 -18.79 -13.35
N THR A 107 6.92 -18.06 -13.72
CA THR A 107 6.98 -16.64 -14.09
C THR A 107 7.51 -15.79 -12.95
N ALA A 108 7.09 -16.04 -11.71
CA ALA A 108 7.60 -15.35 -10.53
C ALA A 108 9.13 -15.55 -10.40
N SER A 109 9.61 -16.79 -10.52
CA SER A 109 11.05 -17.06 -10.44
C SER A 109 11.83 -16.35 -11.55
N GLU A 110 11.30 -16.32 -12.77
CA GLU A 110 11.92 -15.62 -13.91
C GLU A 110 12.01 -14.10 -13.67
N LEU A 111 10.91 -13.48 -13.24
CA LEU A 111 10.87 -12.04 -12.91
C LEU A 111 11.83 -11.75 -11.75
N TRP A 112 11.85 -12.58 -10.70
CA TRP A 112 12.80 -12.39 -9.62
C TRP A 112 14.26 -12.41 -10.11
N GLN A 113 14.62 -13.37 -10.97
CA GLN A 113 15.97 -13.46 -11.54
C GLN A 113 16.32 -12.22 -12.38
N ASN A 114 15.34 -11.67 -13.10
CA ASN A 114 15.52 -10.53 -14.00
C ASN A 114 15.21 -9.16 -13.38
N ARG A 115 15.00 -9.07 -12.06
CA ARG A 115 14.55 -7.85 -11.36
C ARG A 115 15.42 -6.61 -11.57
N ALA A 116 16.69 -6.78 -11.95
CA ALA A 116 17.57 -5.67 -12.32
C ALA A 116 17.05 -4.86 -13.54
N ARG A 117 16.18 -5.46 -14.35
CA ARG A 117 15.52 -4.81 -15.51
C ARG A 117 14.11 -4.31 -15.20
N SER A 118 13.67 -4.33 -13.94
CA SER A 118 12.29 -4.02 -13.54
C SER A 118 11.78 -2.63 -13.93
N ALA A 119 12.69 -1.67 -14.12
CA ALA A 119 12.32 -0.33 -14.58
C ALA A 119 12.00 -0.27 -16.09
N ALA A 120 12.50 -1.21 -16.89
CA ALA A 120 12.37 -1.20 -18.35
C ALA A 120 11.43 -2.31 -18.88
N ASP A 121 11.27 -3.40 -18.14
CA ASP A 121 10.40 -4.51 -18.52
C ASP A 121 8.94 -4.21 -18.10
N HIS A 122 8.06 -4.13 -19.09
CA HIS A 122 6.64 -3.80 -18.89
C HIS A 122 5.89 -4.80 -17.98
N ARG A 123 6.37 -6.05 -17.88
CA ARG A 123 5.73 -7.08 -17.04
C ARG A 123 5.67 -6.67 -15.57
N TYR A 124 6.61 -5.85 -15.09
CA TYR A 124 6.59 -5.36 -13.71
C TYR A 124 5.51 -4.30 -13.45
N PHE A 125 4.90 -3.76 -14.51
CA PHE A 125 3.77 -2.84 -14.43
C PHE A 125 2.44 -3.57 -14.64
N ASP A 126 2.47 -4.65 -15.44
CA ASP A 126 1.31 -5.49 -15.74
C ASP A 126 0.91 -6.43 -14.58
N PHE A 127 1.79 -6.62 -13.59
CA PHE A 127 1.53 -7.42 -12.39
C PHE A 127 1.47 -6.58 -11.09
N PRO A 128 0.37 -5.85 -10.81
CA PRO A 128 0.28 -4.94 -9.66
C PRO A 128 0.43 -5.55 -8.27
N MET A 129 0.09 -6.83 -8.09
CA MET A 129 0.23 -7.54 -6.80
C MET A 129 -0.52 -6.90 -5.62
N ALA A 130 -1.72 -6.35 -5.87
CA ALA A 130 -2.50 -5.60 -4.88
C ALA A 130 -3.35 -6.48 -3.93
N ARG A 131 -3.46 -7.79 -4.18
CA ARG A 131 -4.45 -8.67 -3.52
C ARG A 131 -4.32 -8.70 -2.01
N ARG A 132 -3.12 -8.94 -1.47
CA ARG A 132 -2.95 -9.14 -0.03
C ARG A 132 -3.36 -7.92 0.78
N ILE A 133 -2.90 -6.74 0.36
CA ILE A 133 -3.27 -5.51 1.07
C ILE A 133 -4.75 -5.21 0.89
N ALA A 134 -5.31 -5.50 -0.29
CA ALA A 134 -6.71 -5.25 -0.56
C ALA A 134 -7.63 -6.12 0.31
N GLU A 135 -7.33 -7.41 0.44
CA GLU A 135 -8.07 -8.36 1.28
C GLU A 135 -7.97 -8.04 2.77
N ARG A 136 -6.85 -7.44 3.22
CA ARG A 136 -6.65 -7.09 4.64
C ARG A 136 -7.18 -5.72 5.01
N SER A 137 -7.44 -4.84 4.05
CA SER A 137 -7.90 -3.47 4.32
C SER A 137 -9.39 -3.44 4.65
N ARG A 138 -9.79 -2.60 5.60
CA ARG A 138 -11.22 -2.32 5.88
C ARG A 138 -11.86 -1.50 4.76
N ALA A 139 -11.08 -0.60 4.17
CA ALA A 139 -11.41 0.18 2.98
C ALA A 139 -10.11 0.65 2.31
N ILE A 140 -10.17 0.95 1.02
CA ILE A 140 -9.04 1.41 0.23
C ILE A 140 -9.47 2.70 -0.47
N ILE A 141 -8.70 3.76 -0.27
CA ILE A 141 -8.87 5.03 -0.96
C ILE A 141 -7.85 5.08 -2.09
N VAL A 142 -8.29 5.35 -3.31
CA VAL A 142 -7.43 5.49 -4.48
C VAL A 142 -7.61 6.86 -5.12
N HIS A 143 -6.61 7.33 -5.85
CA HIS A 143 -6.66 8.67 -6.45
C HIS A 143 -7.14 8.69 -7.90
N ASN A 144 -7.37 7.52 -8.52
CA ASN A 144 -7.82 7.46 -9.91
C ASN A 144 -8.58 6.16 -10.25
N PRO A 145 -9.41 6.17 -11.31
CA PRO A 145 -10.21 4.99 -11.72
C PRO A 145 -9.38 3.78 -12.16
N ALA A 146 -8.15 3.98 -12.65
CA ALA A 146 -7.29 2.88 -13.05
C ALA A 146 -6.80 2.08 -11.83
N ALA A 147 -6.41 2.77 -10.76
CA ALA A 147 -6.07 2.18 -9.48
C ALA A 147 -7.27 1.44 -8.86
N GLU A 148 -8.48 2.02 -8.92
CA GLU A 148 -9.71 1.34 -8.49
C GLU A 148 -9.89 0.00 -9.23
N ARG A 149 -9.79 0.02 -10.56
CA ARG A 149 -9.92 -1.19 -11.39
C ARG A 149 -8.87 -2.24 -11.03
N ILE A 150 -7.62 -1.83 -10.81
CA ILE A 150 -6.55 -2.74 -10.37
C ILE A 150 -6.94 -3.43 -9.05
N VAL A 151 -7.37 -2.65 -8.06
CA VAL A 151 -7.77 -3.17 -6.75
C VAL A 151 -8.94 -4.13 -6.88
N ARG A 152 -10.00 -3.75 -7.61
CA ARG A 152 -11.19 -4.60 -7.81
C ARG A 152 -10.88 -5.88 -8.57
N ASN A 153 -9.95 -5.85 -9.53
CA ASN A 153 -9.52 -7.05 -10.25
C ASN A 153 -8.78 -8.04 -9.34
N HIS A 154 -8.01 -7.55 -8.36
CA HIS A 154 -7.28 -8.40 -7.41
C HIS A 154 -8.14 -8.82 -6.21
N CYS A 155 -9.12 -8.00 -5.82
CA CYS A 155 -10.04 -8.27 -4.72
C CYS A 155 -11.43 -7.69 -5.05
N PRO A 156 -12.31 -8.45 -5.72
CA PRO A 156 -13.64 -7.96 -6.11
C PRO A 156 -14.52 -7.49 -4.95
N GLY A 157 -14.31 -8.06 -3.75
CA GLY A 157 -15.02 -7.69 -2.52
C GLY A 157 -14.43 -6.48 -1.78
N ALA A 158 -13.36 -5.85 -2.28
CA ALA A 158 -12.75 -4.72 -1.61
C ALA A 158 -13.68 -3.49 -1.63
N ARG A 159 -13.81 -2.82 -0.46
CA ARG A 159 -14.46 -1.52 -0.36
C ARG A 159 -13.49 -0.44 -0.85
N VAL A 160 -13.64 -0.03 -2.10
CA VAL A 160 -12.86 1.07 -2.70
C VAL A 160 -13.65 2.37 -2.67
N VAL A 161 -12.98 3.46 -2.31
CA VAL A 161 -13.50 4.84 -2.23
C VAL A 161 -12.66 5.74 -3.13
#